data_AF-A0A8H3G4P5-F1
#
_entry.id   AF-A0A8H3G4P5-F1
#
_cell.length_a   1.000
_cell.length_b   1.000
_cell.length_c   1.000
_cell.angle_alpha   90.00
_cell.angle_beta   90.00
_cell.angle_gamma   90.00
#
_symmetry.space_group_name_H-M   'P 1'
#
loop_
_entity.id
_entity.type
_entity.pdbx_description
1 polymer ?
#
loop_
_entity_poly.entity_id
_entity_poly.type
_entity_poly.pdbx_seq_one_letter_code
_entity_poly.pdbx_strand_id
1 'polypeptide(L)'
;MASLPQSASSNNPSASNPAKPVPPRRLINEGIRNGSTEEIARALQLDRTLLPYALSTAVWRGSVPLATYLLNNEHAPIETLRVSSVLQEPTIELLDVLVSAGWDLNQRSPASGPGMVGRFLDGVIHDEQMVRWCLEHGAEVSDGKENEDEYRYRPLTDLAAGEATVSCFKLIRAHGAQLGRTTLHKAVKGAAWCPPEKKHERMAMLEYLVNDERLDVNQLDTDDRLAGHPGTPIMYAIDRAGGTDVVEWLLEHGADPKIKNSSEGLDAFDLAERWGNEAVKGVLRRWKEDSGES
;
A
#
# COMPACT_ATOMS: atom_id res chain seq x y z
N MET A 1 -47.78 -37.65 -69.57
CA MET A 1 -48.46 -37.55 -68.27
C MET A 1 -47.94 -38.65 -67.37
N ALA A 2 -47.08 -38.33 -66.40
CA ALA A 2 -46.86 -39.11 -65.17
C ALA A 2 -45.80 -38.37 -64.34
N SER A 3 -46.26 -37.76 -63.25
CA SER A 3 -45.44 -37.04 -62.27
C SER A 3 -44.55 -37.98 -61.47
N LEU A 4 -43.33 -37.53 -61.16
CA LEU A 4 -42.42 -38.14 -60.20
C LEU A 4 -43.02 -38.12 -58.78
N PRO A 5 -42.75 -39.14 -57.93
CA PRO A 5 -43.23 -39.17 -56.56
C PRO A 5 -42.37 -38.33 -55.62
N GLN A 6 -43.03 -37.64 -54.69
CA GLN A 6 -42.43 -36.92 -53.57
C GLN A 6 -41.72 -37.90 -52.63
N SER A 7 -40.44 -37.67 -52.35
CA SER A 7 -39.70 -38.33 -51.28
C SER A 7 -40.13 -37.76 -49.93
N ALA A 8 -40.67 -38.64 -49.08
CA ALA A 8 -40.93 -38.33 -47.67
C ALA A 8 -39.59 -38.06 -46.97
N SER A 9 -39.38 -36.80 -46.56
CA SER A 9 -38.28 -36.42 -45.68
C SER A 9 -38.59 -36.92 -44.27
N SER A 10 -37.84 -37.91 -43.80
CA SER A 10 -37.88 -38.37 -42.43
C SER A 10 -37.33 -37.26 -41.52
N ASN A 11 -38.21 -36.57 -40.80
CA ASN A 11 -37.82 -35.71 -39.68
C ASN A 11 -37.28 -36.59 -38.55
N ASN A 12 -35.96 -36.69 -38.44
CA ASN A 12 -35.30 -37.09 -37.20
C ASN A 12 -35.25 -35.86 -36.28
N PRO A 13 -35.79 -35.92 -35.04
CA PRO A 13 -35.61 -34.84 -34.08
C PRO A 13 -34.13 -34.77 -33.71
N SER A 14 -33.55 -33.57 -33.83
CA SER A 14 -32.16 -33.33 -33.44
C SER A 14 -31.98 -33.72 -31.98
N ALA A 15 -31.21 -34.79 -31.74
CA ALA A 15 -30.68 -35.07 -30.41
C ALA A 15 -29.93 -33.82 -29.94
N SER A 16 -30.46 -33.13 -28.94
CA SER A 16 -29.75 -32.04 -28.27
C SER A 16 -28.43 -32.61 -27.77
N ASN A 17 -27.33 -32.13 -28.34
CA ASN A 17 -25.99 -32.47 -27.89
C ASN A 17 -25.94 -32.23 -26.37
N PRO A 18 -25.57 -33.22 -25.53
CA PRO A 18 -25.57 -33.01 -24.08
C PRO A 18 -24.65 -31.84 -23.77
N ALA A 19 -25.19 -30.83 -23.09
CA ALA A 19 -24.43 -29.64 -22.73
C ALA A 19 -23.13 -30.07 -22.04
N LYS A 20 -21.99 -29.58 -22.52
CA LYS A 20 -20.68 -29.91 -21.94
C LYS A 20 -20.72 -29.61 -20.44
N PRO A 21 -20.20 -30.50 -19.58
CA PRO A 21 -20.21 -30.26 -18.13
C PRO A 21 -19.47 -28.96 -17.80
N VAL A 22 -20.07 -28.14 -16.94
CA VAL A 22 -19.52 -26.85 -16.53
C VAL A 22 -18.22 -27.09 -15.75
N PRO A 23 -17.09 -26.46 -16.12
CA PRO A 23 -15.82 -26.65 -15.41
C PRO A 23 -15.92 -26.21 -13.94
N PRO A 24 -15.32 -26.94 -12.97
CA PRO A 24 -15.39 -26.60 -11.54
C PRO A 24 -14.94 -25.18 -11.21
N ARG A 25 -13.87 -24.67 -11.86
CA ARG A 25 -13.43 -23.27 -11.70
C ARG A 25 -14.49 -22.25 -12.10
N ARG A 26 -15.29 -22.55 -13.13
CA ARG A 26 -16.37 -21.66 -13.57
C ARG A 26 -17.51 -21.65 -12.56
N LEU A 27 -17.86 -22.81 -12.00
CA LEU A 27 -18.84 -22.93 -10.92
C LEU A 27 -18.40 -22.14 -9.67
N ILE A 28 -17.11 -22.17 -9.31
CA ILE A 28 -16.57 -21.34 -8.22
C ILE A 28 -16.76 -19.85 -8.51
N ASN A 29 -16.39 -19.39 -9.72
CA ASN A 29 -16.52 -17.97 -10.07
C ASN A 29 -17.98 -17.50 -10.12
N GLU A 30 -18.90 -18.34 -10.63
CA GLU A 30 -20.33 -18.05 -10.64
C GLU A 30 -20.88 -18.03 -9.19
N GLY A 31 -20.51 -19.02 -8.38
CA GLY A 31 -20.88 -19.08 -6.96
C GLY A 31 -20.40 -17.88 -6.16
N ILE A 32 -19.16 -17.43 -6.37
CA ILE A 32 -18.63 -16.24 -5.71
C ILE A 32 -19.37 -14.98 -6.16
N ARG A 33 -19.61 -14.83 -7.47
CA ARG A 33 -20.35 -13.68 -8.00
C ARG A 33 -21.79 -13.62 -7.47
N ASN A 34 -22.41 -14.78 -7.26
CA ASN A 34 -23.80 -14.90 -6.85
C ASN A 34 -23.97 -15.02 -5.32
N GLY A 35 -22.88 -15.19 -4.56
CA GLY A 35 -22.95 -15.49 -3.12
C GLY A 35 -23.45 -16.91 -2.79
N SER A 36 -23.35 -17.86 -3.73
CA SER A 36 -23.90 -19.22 -3.59
C SER A 36 -22.89 -20.23 -3.08
N THR A 37 -23.09 -20.72 -1.85
CA THR A 37 -22.31 -21.82 -1.26
C THR A 37 -22.60 -23.15 -1.96
N GLU A 38 -23.80 -23.34 -2.52
CA GLU A 38 -24.20 -24.56 -3.24
C GLU A 38 -23.38 -24.75 -4.53
N GLU A 39 -23.19 -23.68 -5.32
CA GLU A 39 -22.40 -23.74 -6.56
C GLU A 39 -20.93 -24.05 -6.25
N ILE A 40 -20.40 -23.47 -5.18
CA ILE A 40 -19.05 -23.73 -4.68
C ILE A 40 -18.94 -25.18 -4.17
N ALA A 41 -19.90 -25.65 -3.38
CA ALA A 41 -19.93 -27.03 -2.88
C ALA A 41 -19.91 -28.04 -4.02
N ARG A 42 -20.73 -27.81 -5.05
CA ARG A 42 -20.77 -28.64 -6.26
C ARG A 42 -19.41 -28.65 -6.98
N ALA A 43 -18.75 -27.50 -7.09
CA ALA A 43 -17.43 -27.42 -7.68
C ALA A 43 -16.37 -28.20 -6.88
N LEU A 44 -16.38 -28.09 -5.55
CA LEU A 44 -15.42 -28.78 -4.67
C LEU A 44 -15.68 -30.29 -4.58
N GLN A 45 -16.91 -30.75 -4.79
CA GLN A 45 -17.19 -32.18 -4.98
C GLN A 45 -16.55 -32.73 -6.26
N LEU A 46 -16.49 -31.93 -7.32
CA LEU A 46 -15.85 -32.31 -8.58
C LEU A 46 -14.32 -32.24 -8.49
N ASP A 47 -13.79 -31.24 -7.80
CA ASP A 47 -12.35 -31.04 -7.61
C ASP A 47 -12.04 -30.31 -6.30
N ARG A 48 -11.69 -31.08 -5.26
CA ARG A 48 -11.32 -30.52 -3.94
C ARG A 48 -10.02 -29.72 -3.96
N THR A 49 -9.15 -29.91 -4.95
CA THR A 49 -7.87 -29.19 -5.03
C THR A 49 -8.05 -27.69 -5.30
N LEU A 50 -9.27 -27.28 -5.68
CA LEU A 50 -9.63 -25.89 -5.90
C LEU A 50 -10.03 -25.13 -4.64
N LEU A 51 -10.03 -25.77 -3.46
CA LEU A 51 -10.36 -25.11 -2.19
C LEU A 51 -9.52 -23.85 -1.92
N PRO A 52 -8.17 -23.84 -2.10
CA PRO A 52 -7.36 -22.62 -1.96
C PRO A 52 -7.77 -21.51 -2.94
N TYR A 53 -8.10 -21.89 -4.17
CA TYR A 53 -8.54 -20.94 -5.20
C TYR A 53 -9.89 -20.32 -4.85
N ALA A 54 -10.86 -21.13 -4.40
CA ALA A 54 -12.16 -20.65 -3.95
C ALA A 54 -12.00 -19.70 -2.76
N LEU A 55 -11.21 -20.08 -1.75
CA LEU A 55 -10.96 -19.27 -0.55
C LEU A 55 -10.30 -17.93 -0.91
N SER A 56 -9.19 -17.97 -1.67
CA SER A 56 -8.52 -16.74 -2.10
C SER A 56 -9.42 -15.84 -2.92
N THR A 57 -10.31 -16.39 -3.76
CA THR A 57 -11.20 -15.57 -4.60
C THR A 57 -12.36 -15.00 -3.79
N ALA A 58 -12.90 -15.73 -2.81
CA ALA A 58 -13.94 -15.23 -1.91
C ALA A 58 -13.42 -14.09 -1.02
N VAL A 59 -12.21 -14.26 -0.48
CA VAL A 59 -11.51 -13.23 0.33
C VAL A 59 -11.17 -12.00 -0.51
N TRP A 60 -10.66 -12.19 -1.74
CA TRP A 60 -10.37 -11.10 -2.67
C TRP A 60 -11.62 -10.25 -3.00
N ARG A 61 -12.81 -10.85 -2.92
CA ARG A 61 -14.12 -10.19 -3.12
C ARG A 61 -14.73 -9.62 -1.82
N GLY A 62 -14.05 -9.72 -0.68
CA GLY A 62 -14.56 -9.25 0.60
C GLY A 62 -15.74 -10.05 1.16
N SER A 63 -16.00 -11.26 0.66
CA SER A 63 -17.21 -12.01 1.00
C SER A 63 -17.07 -12.78 2.30
N VAL A 64 -17.48 -12.18 3.42
CA VAL A 64 -17.50 -12.82 4.75
C VAL A 64 -18.25 -14.16 4.74
N PRO A 65 -19.50 -14.27 4.23
CA PRO A 65 -20.24 -15.53 4.32
C PRO A 65 -19.56 -16.69 3.57
N LEU A 66 -18.99 -16.40 2.39
CA LEU A 66 -18.30 -17.40 1.59
C LEU A 66 -16.94 -17.77 2.19
N ALA A 67 -16.19 -16.80 2.72
CA ALA A 67 -14.94 -17.06 3.43
C ALA A 67 -15.19 -17.96 4.64
N THR A 68 -16.17 -17.62 5.50
CA THR A 68 -16.57 -18.45 6.65
C THR A 68 -16.97 -19.87 6.24
N TYR A 69 -17.78 -20.00 5.19
CA TYR A 69 -18.18 -21.30 4.66
C TYR A 69 -16.96 -22.14 4.23
N LEU A 70 -16.03 -21.53 3.49
CA LEU A 70 -14.83 -22.21 2.98
C LEU A 70 -13.85 -22.59 4.10
N LEU A 71 -13.73 -21.75 5.14
CA LEU A 71 -12.87 -22.00 6.30
C LEU A 71 -13.41 -23.09 7.23
N ASN A 72 -14.72 -23.33 7.22
CA ASN A 72 -15.33 -24.44 7.95
C ASN A 72 -15.14 -25.81 7.27
N ASN A 73 -14.50 -25.87 6.10
CA ASN A 73 -14.14 -27.14 5.48
C ASN A 73 -12.94 -27.77 6.19
N GLU A 74 -12.90 -29.10 6.25
CA GLU A 74 -11.76 -29.85 6.78
C GLU A 74 -10.48 -29.50 6.01
N HIS A 75 -9.39 -29.20 6.73
CA HIS A 75 -8.11 -28.73 6.18
C HIS A 75 -8.22 -27.47 5.33
N ALA A 76 -9.01 -26.48 5.78
CA ALA A 76 -9.07 -25.18 5.14
C ALA A 76 -7.67 -24.56 4.97
N PRO A 77 -7.28 -24.14 3.75
CA PRO A 77 -5.91 -23.77 3.41
C PRO A 77 -5.62 -22.30 3.77
N ILE A 78 -5.82 -21.93 5.04
CA ILE A 78 -5.69 -20.54 5.51
C ILE A 78 -4.28 -19.98 5.27
N GLU A 79 -3.26 -20.83 5.37
CA GLU A 79 -1.86 -20.52 5.14
C GLU A 79 -1.55 -20.13 3.68
N THR A 80 -2.45 -20.46 2.75
CA THR A 80 -2.29 -20.10 1.32
C THR A 80 -2.78 -18.69 1.01
N LEU A 81 -3.56 -18.08 1.91
CA LEU A 81 -4.02 -16.70 1.74
C LEU A 81 -2.84 -15.73 1.86
N ARG A 82 -2.73 -14.85 0.87
CA ARG A 82 -1.71 -13.80 0.83
C ARG A 82 -2.31 -12.49 1.31
N VAL A 83 -1.49 -11.69 1.99
CA VAL A 83 -1.80 -10.30 2.36
C VAL A 83 -2.41 -9.51 1.18
N SER A 84 -1.86 -9.65 -0.02
CA SER A 84 -2.35 -8.95 -1.22
C SER A 84 -3.79 -9.28 -1.60
N SER A 85 -4.27 -10.48 -1.26
CA SER A 85 -5.66 -10.87 -1.51
C SER A 85 -6.60 -10.25 -0.48
N VAL A 86 -6.16 -10.14 0.76
CA VAL A 86 -6.94 -9.57 1.87
C VAL A 86 -7.05 -8.04 1.73
N LEU A 87 -5.98 -7.37 1.27
CA LEU A 87 -5.94 -5.91 1.09
C LEU A 87 -6.89 -5.36 0.00
N GLN A 88 -7.56 -6.21 -0.77
CA GLN A 88 -8.39 -5.76 -1.89
C GLN A 88 -9.73 -5.20 -1.42
N GLU A 89 -10.43 -5.94 -0.57
CA GLU A 89 -11.71 -5.55 0.01
C GLU A 89 -11.70 -5.84 1.53
N PRO A 90 -10.81 -5.19 2.30
CA PRO A 90 -10.66 -5.48 3.72
C PRO A 90 -11.86 -4.94 4.51
N THR A 91 -12.40 -5.78 5.40
CA THR A 91 -13.37 -5.36 6.42
C THR A 91 -12.98 -5.99 7.75
N ILE A 92 -13.28 -5.32 8.87
CA ILE A 92 -13.00 -5.86 10.20
C ILE A 92 -13.65 -7.24 10.37
N GLU A 93 -14.90 -7.40 9.94
CA GLU A 93 -15.62 -8.68 10.05
C GLU A 93 -14.92 -9.81 9.27
N LEU A 94 -14.41 -9.51 8.07
CA LEU A 94 -13.63 -10.48 7.32
C LEU A 94 -12.32 -10.81 8.05
N LEU A 95 -11.62 -9.80 8.56
CA LEU A 95 -10.37 -9.98 9.28
C LEU A 95 -10.55 -10.81 10.57
N ASP A 96 -11.64 -10.58 11.31
CA ASP A 96 -12.01 -11.37 12.50
C ASP A 96 -12.16 -12.85 12.13
N VAL A 97 -12.85 -13.15 11.02
CA VAL A 97 -13.00 -14.52 10.51
C VAL A 97 -11.65 -15.14 10.13
N LEU A 98 -10.80 -14.40 9.42
CA LEU A 98 -9.51 -14.89 8.96
C LEU A 98 -8.54 -15.16 10.14
N VAL A 99 -8.40 -14.21 11.06
CA VAL A 99 -7.52 -14.36 12.23
C VAL A 99 -8.03 -15.45 13.17
N SER A 100 -9.35 -15.55 13.38
CA SER A 100 -9.95 -16.65 14.16
C SER A 100 -9.68 -18.03 13.53
N ALA A 101 -9.56 -18.09 12.20
CA ALA A 101 -9.18 -19.30 11.47
C ALA A 101 -7.65 -19.54 11.42
N GLY A 102 -6.85 -18.69 12.08
CA GLY A 102 -5.39 -18.84 12.17
C GLY A 102 -4.60 -18.17 11.05
N TRP A 103 -5.19 -17.20 10.34
CA TRP A 103 -4.43 -16.40 9.37
C TRP A 103 -3.36 -15.58 10.07
N ASP A 104 -2.13 -15.64 9.54
CA ASP A 104 -0.99 -14.88 10.06
C ASP A 104 -1.06 -13.42 9.59
N LEU A 105 -1.52 -12.54 10.49
CA LEU A 105 -1.59 -11.09 10.28
C LEU A 105 -0.21 -10.46 9.98
N ASN A 106 0.86 -11.08 10.49
CA ASN A 106 2.23 -10.62 10.33
C ASN A 106 2.95 -11.26 9.14
N GLN A 107 2.19 -11.97 8.28
CA GLN A 107 2.73 -12.56 7.06
C GLN A 107 3.45 -11.50 6.22
N ARG A 108 4.63 -11.89 5.78
CA ARG A 108 5.54 -11.07 4.99
C ARG A 108 5.31 -11.35 3.51
N SER A 109 4.72 -10.38 2.78
CA SER A 109 4.57 -10.49 1.32
C SER A 109 5.74 -9.81 0.62
N PRO A 110 6.32 -10.39 -0.45
CA PRO A 110 7.12 -9.63 -1.39
C PRO A 110 6.26 -8.46 -1.88
N ALA A 111 6.65 -7.23 -1.57
CA ALA A 111 5.99 -6.07 -2.14
C ALA A 111 6.65 -5.74 -3.49
N SER A 112 5.96 -4.95 -4.30
CA SER A 112 6.28 -4.70 -5.70
C SER A 112 7.57 -3.90 -5.95
N GLY A 113 8.42 -3.68 -4.92
CA GLY A 113 9.62 -2.86 -5.00
C GLY A 113 10.80 -3.42 -4.19
N PRO A 114 12.05 -3.01 -4.48
CA PRO A 114 13.24 -3.47 -3.77
C PRO A 114 13.16 -3.16 -2.28
N GLY A 115 13.39 -4.17 -1.44
CA GLY A 115 13.42 -4.01 0.02
C GLY A 115 12.05 -3.84 0.70
N MET A 116 10.95 -3.83 -0.06
CA MET A 116 9.61 -3.79 0.54
C MET A 116 9.14 -5.22 0.82
N VAL A 117 8.95 -5.51 2.09
CA VAL A 117 8.17 -6.66 2.55
C VAL A 117 6.93 -6.09 3.22
N GLY A 118 5.79 -6.12 2.54
CA GLY A 118 4.56 -5.53 3.05
C GLY A 118 3.85 -6.47 4.02
N ARG A 119 3.60 -6.02 5.25
CA ARG A 119 2.56 -6.60 6.12
C ARG A 119 1.19 -6.10 5.69
N PHE A 120 0.13 -6.70 6.25
CA PHE A 120 -1.21 -6.15 6.13
C PHE A 120 -1.29 -4.72 6.71
N LEU A 121 -0.71 -4.49 7.90
CA LEU A 121 -0.68 -3.18 8.57
C LEU A 121 -0.13 -2.07 7.66
N ASP A 122 0.92 -2.36 6.90
CA ASP A 122 1.56 -1.39 6.00
C ASP A 122 0.57 -0.91 4.92
N GLY A 123 -0.26 -1.82 4.40
CA GLY A 123 -1.23 -1.52 3.34
C GLY A 123 -2.43 -0.72 3.81
N VAL A 124 -2.74 -0.76 5.11
CA VAL A 124 -3.90 -0.07 5.72
C VAL A 124 -3.49 1.09 6.62
N ILE A 125 -2.22 1.52 6.57
CA ILE A 125 -1.64 2.49 7.52
C ILE A 125 -2.35 3.86 7.54
N HIS A 126 -3.12 4.16 6.48
CA HIS A 126 -3.90 5.38 6.32
C HIS A 126 -5.33 5.30 6.90
N ASP A 127 -5.80 4.12 7.30
CA ASP A 127 -7.11 3.89 7.90
C ASP A 127 -6.95 3.67 9.41
N GLU A 128 -7.37 4.64 10.22
CA GLU A 128 -7.22 4.58 11.68
C GLU A 128 -7.97 3.41 12.30
N GLN A 129 -9.14 3.06 11.76
CA GLN A 129 -9.95 1.96 12.30
C GLN A 129 -9.25 0.62 12.04
N MET A 130 -8.73 0.41 10.83
CA MET A 130 -7.97 -0.79 10.51
C MET A 130 -6.63 -0.87 11.25
N VAL A 131 -5.90 0.26 11.36
CA VAL A 131 -4.65 0.32 12.15
C VAL A 131 -4.91 -0.08 13.59
N ARG A 132 -5.95 0.48 14.22
CA ARG A 132 -6.33 0.13 15.59
C ARG A 132 -6.64 -1.35 15.73
N TRP A 133 -7.50 -1.88 14.86
CA TRP A 133 -7.84 -3.30 14.87
C TRP A 133 -6.59 -4.19 14.71
N CYS A 134 -5.69 -3.86 13.77
CA CYS A 134 -4.46 -4.62 13.55
C CYS A 134 -3.60 -4.66 14.82
N LEU A 135 -3.40 -3.51 15.46
CA LEU A 135 -2.59 -3.39 16.67
C LEU A 135 -3.20 -4.14 17.86
N GLU A 136 -4.53 -4.11 18.02
CA GLU A 136 -5.27 -4.87 19.05
C GLU A 136 -5.15 -6.39 18.85
N HIS A 137 -4.93 -6.84 17.61
CA HIS A 137 -4.76 -8.25 17.23
C HIS A 137 -3.29 -8.67 17.07
N GLY A 138 -2.35 -7.88 17.59
CA GLY A 138 -0.93 -8.26 17.65
C GLY A 138 -0.14 -8.02 16.37
N ALA A 139 -0.58 -7.09 15.51
CA ALA A 139 0.24 -6.66 14.39
C ALA A 139 1.57 -6.07 14.89
N GLU A 140 2.66 -6.55 14.29
CA GLU A 140 4.00 -6.06 14.56
C GLU A 140 4.23 -4.73 13.85
N VAL A 141 4.77 -3.75 14.57
CA VAL A 141 5.18 -2.45 14.01
C VAL A 141 6.65 -2.39 13.59
N SER A 142 7.40 -3.47 13.84
CA SER A 142 8.81 -3.61 13.48
C SER A 142 9.03 -4.84 12.59
N ASP A 143 10.14 -4.84 11.86
CA ASP A 143 10.58 -5.97 11.03
C ASP A 143 11.73 -6.75 11.69
N GLY A 144 12.14 -6.39 12.90
CA GLY A 144 13.28 -7.01 13.61
C GLY A 144 14.63 -6.72 12.96
N LYS A 145 14.68 -5.72 12.08
CA LYS A 145 15.81 -5.34 11.22
C LYS A 145 16.43 -4.01 11.61
N GLU A 146 16.12 -3.51 12.80
CA GLU A 146 16.62 -2.23 13.30
C GLU A 146 18.15 -2.20 13.46
N ASN A 147 18.78 -3.38 13.50
CA ASN A 147 20.24 -3.54 13.54
C ASN A 147 20.87 -3.82 12.16
N GLU A 148 20.08 -3.89 11.08
CA GLU A 148 20.60 -4.00 9.71
C GLU A 148 21.04 -2.62 9.19
N ASP A 149 21.63 -2.60 7.99
CA ASP A 149 22.05 -1.37 7.30
C ASP A 149 20.92 -0.32 7.27
N GLU A 150 21.11 0.76 8.04
CA GLU A 150 20.13 1.84 8.22
C GLU A 150 19.70 2.50 6.90
N TYR A 151 20.48 2.33 5.83
CA TYR A 151 20.18 2.87 4.52
C TYR A 151 19.26 1.97 3.68
N ARG A 152 19.18 0.67 4.00
CA ARG A 152 18.31 -0.29 3.30
C ARG A 152 17.04 -0.60 4.06
N TYR A 153 17.05 -0.40 5.37
CA TYR A 153 15.89 -0.59 6.22
C TYR A 153 14.97 0.63 6.18
N ARG A 154 13.68 0.41 5.94
CA ARG A 154 12.64 1.45 6.00
C ARG A 154 11.67 1.11 7.15
N PRO A 155 11.75 1.77 8.32
CA PRO A 155 10.81 1.52 9.39
C PRO A 155 9.38 1.90 8.98
N LEU A 156 8.39 1.32 9.66
CA LEU A 156 6.97 1.60 9.39
C LEU A 156 6.65 3.09 9.51
N THR A 157 7.34 3.83 10.38
CA THR A 157 7.18 5.29 10.52
C THR A 157 7.51 6.04 9.24
N ASP A 158 8.46 5.59 8.42
CA ASP A 158 8.78 6.22 7.15
C ASP A 158 7.66 6.06 6.12
N LEU A 159 6.87 4.99 6.21
CA LEU A 159 5.65 4.84 5.42
C LEU A 159 4.53 5.71 5.99
N ALA A 160 4.26 5.59 7.29
CA ALA A 160 3.21 6.33 7.96
C ALA A 160 3.39 7.85 7.85
N ALA A 161 4.62 8.36 7.92
CA ALA A 161 4.91 9.78 7.80
C ALA A 161 4.49 10.36 6.43
N GLY A 162 4.61 9.58 5.36
CA GLY A 162 4.23 10.02 4.01
C GLY A 162 2.74 9.86 3.70
N GLU A 163 2.05 8.93 4.37
CA GLU A 163 0.75 8.43 3.90
C GLU A 163 -0.36 8.41 4.96
N ALA A 164 -0.03 8.40 6.24
CA ALA A 164 -0.98 8.24 7.33
C ALA A 164 -1.38 9.59 7.96
N THR A 165 -2.45 9.56 8.76
CA THR A 165 -2.82 10.67 9.65
C THR A 165 -1.84 10.75 10.83
N VAL A 166 -1.77 11.91 11.49
CA VAL A 166 -1.01 12.06 12.75
C VAL A 166 -1.52 11.08 13.82
N SER A 167 -2.82 10.79 13.85
CA SER A 167 -3.41 9.80 14.77
C SER A 167 -2.86 8.40 14.54
N CYS A 168 -2.87 7.91 13.30
CA CYS A 168 -2.29 6.60 12.95
C CYS A 168 -0.81 6.53 13.29
N PHE A 169 -0.06 7.60 12.99
CA PHE A 169 1.37 7.68 13.32
C PHE A 169 1.61 7.60 14.83
N LYS A 170 0.85 8.36 15.63
CA LYS A 170 0.92 8.29 17.10
C LYS A 170 0.55 6.91 17.64
N LEU A 171 -0.45 6.24 17.05
CA LEU A 171 -0.84 4.89 17.44
C LEU A 171 0.30 3.89 17.23
N ILE A 172 0.93 3.85 16.05
CA ILE A 172 2.04 2.92 15.81
C ILE A 172 3.27 3.26 16.69
N ARG A 173 3.53 4.55 16.96
CA ARG A 173 4.60 4.99 17.87
C ARG A 173 4.35 4.49 19.30
N ALA A 174 3.11 4.58 19.78
CA ALA A 174 2.72 4.07 21.09
C ALA A 174 2.88 2.53 21.20
N HIS A 175 2.80 1.82 20.08
CA HIS A 175 3.05 0.38 19.98
C HIS A 175 4.52 0.02 19.70
N GLY A 176 5.44 0.99 19.76
CA GLY A 176 6.89 0.75 19.69
C GLY A 176 7.52 0.95 18.32
N ALA A 177 6.80 1.52 17.34
CA ALA A 177 7.40 1.87 16.05
C ALA A 177 8.51 2.92 16.26
N GLN A 178 9.71 2.63 15.78
CA GLN A 178 10.87 3.52 15.90
C GLN A 178 10.91 4.51 14.75
N LEU A 179 11.34 5.74 15.04
CA LEU A 179 11.61 6.73 14.01
C LEU A 179 12.81 6.28 13.17
N GLY A 180 12.69 6.42 11.86
CA GLY A 180 13.77 6.21 10.92
C GLY A 180 14.51 7.50 10.61
N ARG A 181 15.76 7.34 10.16
CA ARG A 181 16.58 8.44 9.62
C ARG A 181 15.85 9.23 8.52
N THR A 182 15.02 8.55 7.71
CA THR A 182 14.29 9.18 6.61
C THR A 182 12.83 9.52 6.92
N THR A 183 12.39 9.46 8.18
CA THR A 183 10.98 9.72 8.54
C THR A 183 10.51 11.11 8.10
N LEU A 184 11.26 12.17 8.43
CA LEU A 184 10.91 13.54 7.98
C LEU A 184 11.00 13.68 6.45
N HIS A 185 11.99 13.06 5.82
CA HIS A 185 12.15 13.08 4.36
C HIS A 185 10.95 12.47 3.63
N LYS A 186 10.41 11.34 4.13
CA LYS A 186 9.20 10.74 3.57
C LYS A 186 7.95 11.57 3.85
N ALA A 187 7.87 12.22 5.01
CA ALA A 187 6.80 13.16 5.32
C ALA A 187 6.79 14.33 4.33
N VAL A 188 7.95 14.95 4.09
CA VAL A 188 8.11 16.06 3.14
C VAL A 188 7.75 15.62 1.72
N LYS A 189 8.22 14.44 1.29
CA LYS A 189 7.82 13.87 0.01
C LYS A 189 6.31 13.68 -0.07
N GLY A 190 5.69 13.11 0.96
CA GLY A 190 4.24 12.93 1.05
C GLY A 190 3.48 14.25 0.93
N ALA A 191 3.93 15.31 1.62
CA ALA A 191 3.34 16.64 1.56
C ALA A 191 3.52 17.34 0.21
N ALA A 192 4.66 17.13 -0.46
CA ALA A 192 4.92 17.73 -1.78
C ALA A 192 4.18 17.00 -2.93
N TRP A 193 3.83 15.72 -2.73
CA TRP A 193 3.25 14.85 -3.76
C TRP A 193 1.74 14.61 -3.56
N CYS A 194 1.17 15.00 -2.42
CA CYS A 194 -0.23 14.79 -2.14
C CYS A 194 -1.13 15.71 -2.98
N PRO A 195 -2.38 15.30 -3.24
CA PRO A 195 -3.36 16.19 -3.85
C PRO A 195 -3.77 17.31 -2.85
N PRO A 196 -4.29 18.45 -3.34
CA PRO A 196 -4.54 19.63 -2.50
C PRO A 196 -5.44 19.36 -1.27
N GLU A 197 -6.43 18.48 -1.40
CA GLU A 197 -7.36 18.13 -0.32
C GLU A 197 -6.68 17.40 0.85
N LYS A 198 -5.54 16.74 0.62
CA LYS A 198 -4.75 16.09 1.68
C LYS A 198 -3.65 16.99 2.24
N LYS A 199 -3.47 18.19 1.69
CA LYS A 199 -2.33 19.04 2.04
C LYS A 199 -2.33 19.41 3.52
N HIS A 200 -3.48 19.81 4.06
CA HIS A 200 -3.63 20.14 5.48
C HIS A 200 -3.18 18.97 6.38
N GLU A 201 -3.62 17.74 6.08
CA GLU A 201 -3.25 16.55 6.85
C GLU A 201 -1.75 16.25 6.75
N ARG A 202 -1.14 16.43 5.57
CA ARG A 202 0.30 16.22 5.38
C ARG A 202 1.15 17.29 6.05
N MET A 203 0.72 18.56 6.02
CA MET A 203 1.39 19.64 6.75
C MET A 203 1.29 19.42 8.27
N ALA A 204 0.16 18.95 8.78
CA ALA A 204 0.02 18.60 10.21
C ALA A 204 1.00 17.49 10.63
N MET A 205 1.33 16.54 9.74
CA MET A 205 2.39 15.56 9.99
C MET A 205 3.77 16.22 10.09
N LEU A 206 4.08 17.17 9.20
CA LEU A 206 5.36 17.92 9.27
C LEU A 206 5.48 18.70 10.58
N GLU A 207 4.42 19.41 10.96
CA GLU A 207 4.34 20.15 12.23
C GLU A 207 4.60 19.22 13.42
N TYR A 208 3.91 18.07 13.47
CA TYR A 208 4.10 17.10 14.55
C TYR A 208 5.55 16.56 14.60
N LEU A 209 6.12 16.19 13.45
CA LEU A 209 7.47 15.61 13.41
C LEU A 209 8.54 16.63 13.81
N VAL A 210 8.43 17.89 13.37
CA VAL A 210 9.42 18.93 13.67
C VAL A 210 9.23 19.50 15.08
N ASN A 211 8.00 19.75 15.52
CA ASN A 211 7.76 20.46 16.77
C ASN A 211 7.63 19.52 17.99
N ASP A 212 6.92 18.40 17.84
CA ASP A 212 6.68 17.47 18.95
C ASP A 212 7.79 16.40 19.03
N GLU A 213 8.12 15.75 17.92
CA GLU A 213 9.16 14.70 17.89
C GLU A 213 10.58 15.29 17.71
N ARG A 214 10.70 16.59 17.43
CA ARG A 214 11.97 17.34 17.31
C ARG A 214 12.95 16.75 16.30
N LEU A 215 12.43 16.27 15.16
CA LEU A 215 13.28 15.79 14.08
C LEU A 215 14.08 16.97 13.50
N ASP A 216 15.36 16.72 13.22
CA ASP A 216 16.25 17.71 12.62
C ASP A 216 15.86 17.97 11.16
N VAL A 217 15.43 19.19 10.87
CA VAL A 217 15.03 19.67 9.53
C VAL A 217 16.19 19.67 8.52
N ASN A 218 17.42 19.55 8.99
CA ASN A 218 18.65 19.56 8.19
C ASN A 218 19.38 18.21 8.13
N GLN A 219 18.79 17.16 8.71
CA GLN A 219 19.38 15.82 8.71
C GLN A 219 19.58 15.31 7.28
N LEU A 220 20.77 14.80 6.95
CA LEU A 220 20.98 14.09 5.68
C LEU A 220 20.33 12.69 5.72
N ASP A 221 19.65 12.32 4.64
CA ASP A 221 19.05 10.99 4.49
C ASP A 221 20.08 9.85 4.46
N THR A 222 21.32 10.12 4.07
CA THR A 222 22.46 9.19 4.13
C THR A 222 23.79 9.93 4.22
N ASP A 223 24.80 9.31 4.83
CA ASP A 223 26.18 9.81 4.80
C ASP A 223 26.96 9.28 3.57
N ASP A 224 26.37 8.34 2.82
CA ASP A 224 27.00 7.68 1.67
C ASP A 224 26.46 8.19 0.33
N ARG A 225 27.20 7.89 -0.74
CA ARG A 225 26.76 8.16 -2.11
C ARG A 225 25.78 7.09 -2.58
N LEU A 226 24.48 7.30 -2.32
CA LEU A 226 23.41 6.38 -2.67
C LEU A 226 22.42 6.99 -3.69
N ALA A 227 22.13 6.23 -4.75
CA ALA A 227 21.14 6.64 -5.74
C ALA A 227 19.73 6.66 -5.11
N GLY A 228 18.94 7.69 -5.44
CA GLY A 228 17.57 7.85 -4.90
C GLY A 228 17.50 8.55 -3.55
N HIS A 229 18.63 9.02 -3.02
CA HIS A 229 18.77 9.80 -1.79
C HIS A 229 19.19 11.24 -2.14
N PRO A 230 18.23 12.17 -2.34
CA PRO A 230 18.54 13.53 -2.75
C PRO A 230 19.21 14.37 -1.68
N GLY A 231 19.23 13.96 -0.40
CA GLY A 231 19.89 14.67 0.71
C GLY A 231 18.92 15.06 1.82
N THR A 232 18.91 16.34 2.21
CA THR A 232 18.11 16.86 3.34
C THR A 232 16.60 16.88 3.04
N PRO A 233 15.71 17.04 4.06
CA PRO A 233 14.27 17.07 3.86
C PRO A 233 13.82 18.07 2.80
N ILE A 234 14.37 19.29 2.79
CA ILE A 234 14.04 20.31 1.77
C ILE A 234 14.27 19.82 0.34
N MET A 235 15.29 18.99 0.11
CA MET A 235 15.60 18.44 -1.21
C MET A 235 14.54 17.45 -1.73
N TYR A 236 13.79 16.81 -0.84
CA TYR A 236 12.68 15.92 -1.21
C TYR A 236 11.44 16.68 -1.73
N ALA A 237 11.34 17.99 -1.50
CA ALA A 237 10.24 18.82 -1.97
C ALA A 237 10.48 19.45 -3.35
N ILE A 238 11.73 19.49 -3.84
CA ILE A 238 12.09 20.33 -5.00
C ILE A 238 11.60 19.78 -6.34
N ASP A 239 11.47 18.45 -6.48
CA ASP A 239 11.18 17.75 -7.76
C ASP A 239 9.79 18.07 -8.33
N ARG A 240 8.88 18.60 -7.52
CA ARG A 240 7.47 18.70 -7.89
C ARG A 240 6.91 20.11 -7.79
N ALA A 241 5.97 20.39 -8.69
CA ALA A 241 5.22 21.64 -8.72
C ALA A 241 4.45 21.92 -7.41
N GLY A 242 4.04 20.87 -6.67
CA GLY A 242 3.35 20.97 -5.38
C GLY A 242 4.26 21.10 -4.15
N GLY A 243 5.56 21.29 -4.34
CA GLY A 243 6.54 21.40 -3.25
C GLY A 243 6.81 22.83 -2.77
N THR A 244 6.35 23.85 -3.47
CA THR A 244 6.68 25.27 -3.18
C THR A 244 6.30 25.68 -1.75
N ASP A 245 5.09 25.35 -1.31
CA ASP A 245 4.59 25.61 0.04
C ASP A 245 5.33 24.79 1.10
N VAL A 246 5.73 23.56 0.79
CA VAL A 246 6.55 22.72 1.69
C VAL A 246 7.96 23.30 1.83
N VAL A 247 8.54 23.81 0.74
CA VAL A 247 9.85 24.50 0.78
C VAL A 247 9.75 25.77 1.61
N GLU A 248 8.74 26.62 1.38
CA GLU A 248 8.52 27.82 2.20
C GLU A 248 8.42 27.46 3.69
N TRP A 249 7.58 26.48 4.03
CA TRP A 249 7.42 26.03 5.41
C TRP A 249 8.73 25.49 6.01
N LEU A 250 9.50 24.69 5.28
CA LEU A 250 10.78 24.17 5.77
C LEU A 250 11.79 25.28 6.05
N LEU A 251 11.87 26.29 5.18
CA LEU A 251 12.74 27.45 5.37
C LEU A 251 12.33 28.27 6.61
N GLU A 252 11.03 28.48 6.82
CA GLU A 252 10.50 29.11 8.04
C GLU A 252 10.85 28.34 9.32
N HIS A 253 11.06 27.03 9.21
CA HIS A 253 11.46 26.15 10.30
C HIS A 253 12.97 25.88 10.36
N GLY A 254 13.79 26.69 9.66
CA GLY A 254 15.24 26.68 9.78
C GLY A 254 15.96 25.65 8.90
N ALA A 255 15.30 25.14 7.86
CA ALA A 255 16.00 24.35 6.84
C ALA A 255 17.05 25.23 6.13
N ASP A 256 18.26 24.70 6.00
CA ASP A 256 19.36 25.33 5.27
C ASP A 256 19.40 24.77 3.83
N PRO A 257 19.01 25.57 2.82
CA PRO A 257 19.02 25.14 1.43
C PRO A 257 20.42 24.98 0.83
N LYS A 258 21.49 25.32 1.56
CA LYS A 258 22.90 25.23 1.09
C LYS A 258 23.60 23.95 1.54
N ILE A 259 22.98 23.14 2.40
CA ILE A 259 23.53 21.83 2.77
C ILE A 259 23.64 21.01 1.50
N LYS A 260 24.80 20.40 1.29
CA LYS A 260 25.08 19.58 0.11
C LYS A 260 24.79 18.13 0.40
N ASN A 261 24.15 17.45 -0.55
CA ASN A 261 23.91 16.02 -0.45
C ASN A 261 25.21 15.21 -0.60
N SER A 262 25.23 14.03 0.00
CA SER A 262 26.36 13.10 -0.03
C SER A 262 26.59 12.49 -1.42
N SER A 263 25.55 12.44 -2.24
CA SER A 263 25.57 11.73 -3.52
C SER A 263 26.24 12.48 -4.67
N GLU A 264 25.97 13.77 -4.80
CA GLU A 264 26.43 14.59 -5.91
C GLU A 264 27.06 15.91 -5.47
N GLY A 265 27.00 16.24 -4.18
CA GLY A 265 27.48 17.51 -3.66
C GLY A 265 26.61 18.69 -4.08
N LEU A 266 25.33 18.45 -4.37
CA LEU A 266 24.35 19.46 -4.77
C LEU A 266 23.58 19.95 -3.56
N ASP A 267 23.26 21.23 -3.57
CA ASP A 267 22.35 21.84 -2.60
C ASP A 267 20.92 21.99 -3.17
N ALA A 268 20.02 22.65 -2.43
CA ALA A 268 18.64 22.85 -2.89
C ALA A 268 18.54 23.77 -4.12
N PHE A 269 19.43 24.75 -4.26
CA PHE A 269 19.45 25.63 -5.43
C PHE A 269 19.86 24.85 -6.68
N ASP A 270 20.90 24.04 -6.57
CA ASP A 270 21.40 23.19 -7.65
C ASP A 270 20.31 22.22 -8.16
N LEU A 271 19.56 21.60 -7.23
CA LEU A 271 18.45 20.71 -7.57
C LEU A 271 17.28 21.46 -8.21
N ALA A 272 16.94 22.66 -7.72
CA ALA A 272 15.86 23.46 -8.28
C ALA A 272 16.17 23.92 -9.71
N GLU A 273 17.43 24.25 -9.99
CA GLU A 273 17.91 24.56 -11.34
C GLU A 273 17.86 23.33 -12.24
N ARG A 274 18.37 22.19 -11.77
CA ARG A 274 18.40 20.94 -12.53
C ARG A 274 17.00 20.46 -12.93
N TRP A 275 16.03 20.59 -12.04
CA TRP A 275 14.65 20.16 -12.29
C TRP A 275 13.77 21.24 -12.92
N GLY A 276 14.29 22.47 -13.10
CA GLY A 276 13.58 23.56 -13.76
C GLY A 276 12.33 24.04 -13.00
N ASN A 277 12.33 23.91 -11.67
CA ASN A 277 11.18 24.29 -10.84
C ASN A 277 11.23 25.79 -10.52
N GLU A 278 10.71 26.62 -11.43
CA GLU A 278 10.77 28.08 -11.33
C GLU A 278 10.08 28.65 -10.08
N ALA A 279 9.02 27.99 -9.60
CA ALA A 279 8.35 28.41 -8.37
C ALA A 279 9.26 28.24 -7.14
N VAL A 280 9.88 27.06 -6.99
CA VAL A 280 10.84 26.80 -5.91
C VAL A 280 12.09 27.67 -6.05
N LYS A 281 12.60 27.88 -7.27
CA LYS A 281 13.71 28.83 -7.53
C LYS A 281 13.37 30.23 -7.03
N GLY A 282 12.13 30.68 -7.24
CA GLY A 282 11.64 31.96 -6.73
C GLY A 282 11.60 32.04 -5.21
N VAL A 283 11.18 30.97 -4.53
CA VAL A 283 11.22 30.87 -3.05
C VAL A 283 12.65 30.94 -2.53
N LEU A 284 13.53 30.09 -3.06
CA LEU A 284 14.93 30.01 -2.61
C LEU A 284 15.69 31.33 -2.85
N ARG A 285 15.42 32.01 -3.97
CA ARG A 285 16.02 33.33 -4.24
C ARG A 285 15.57 34.38 -3.23
N ARG A 286 14.27 34.46 -2.94
CA ARG A 286 13.74 35.38 -1.91
C ARG A 286 14.37 35.11 -0.55
N TRP A 287 14.42 33.84 -0.15
CA TRP A 287 15.08 33.44 1.09
C TRP A 287 16.56 33.88 1.14
N LYS A 288 17.30 33.74 0.03
CA LYS A 288 18.71 34.18 -0.06
C LYS A 288 18.84 35.69 0.11
N GLU A 289 17.96 36.46 -0.53
CA GLU A 289 17.91 37.92 -0.44
C GLU A 289 17.58 38.38 1.00
N ASP A 290 16.59 37.75 1.63
CA ASP A 290 16.13 38.08 2.99
C ASP A 290 17.17 37.70 4.06
N SER A 291 17.95 36.64 3.82
CA SER A 291 19.02 36.19 4.73
C SER A 291 20.26 37.10 4.68
N GLY A 292 20.34 38.04 3.73
CA GLY A 292 21.50 38.93 3.56
C GLY A 292 22.76 38.23 3.07
N GLU A 293 22.64 37.00 2.57
CA GLU A 293 23.76 36.18 2.14
C GLU A 293 23.99 36.37 0.63
N SER A 294 25.00 37.18 0.28
CA SER A 294 25.39 37.45 -1.11
C SER A 294 26.18 36.29 -1.74
#